data_AF-A0A2V2U7B7-F1
#
_entry.id   AF-A0A2V2U7B7-F1
#
_cell.length_a   1.000
_cell.length_b   1.000
_cell.length_c   1.000
_cell.angle_alpha   90.00
_cell.angle_beta   90.00
_cell.angle_gamma   90.00
#
_symmetry.space_group_name_H-M   'P 1'
#
loop_
_entity.id
_entity.type
_entity.pdbx_description
1 polymer ?
#
loop_
_entity_poly.entity_id
_entity_poly.type
_entity_poly.pdbx_seq_one_letter_code
_entity_poly.pdbx_strand_id
1 'polypeptide(L)'
;MTSSQDEHLITIRRDKVRELLAQGESKSSVCRITNTSITTINRDIVWIKEQARDNIKRYADEIFPEQYQQCLDLLATVTREASNTAFTARDNREKISALSLVKDCVSLKADLLSNVNLVDRTIAYVEGLRKKNKKDDNKTEQEEDEQKVFA
;
A
#
# COMPACT_ATOMS: atom_id res chain seq x y z
N MET A 1 -20.34 23.17 18.16
CA MET A 1 -21.11 21.97 17.78
C MET A 1 -21.35 21.86 16.26
N THR A 2 -21.01 22.87 15.44
CA THR A 2 -21.20 22.87 13.97
C THR A 2 -20.11 22.13 13.17
N SER A 3 -18.89 21.98 13.69
CA SER A 3 -17.75 21.36 12.96
C SER A 3 -18.02 19.92 12.49
N SER A 4 -18.72 19.12 13.31
CA SER A 4 -18.90 17.68 13.03
C SER A 4 -19.87 17.42 11.86
N GLN A 5 -20.89 18.27 11.68
CA GLN A 5 -21.82 18.14 10.55
C GLN A 5 -21.17 18.59 9.24
N ASP A 6 -20.36 19.65 9.27
CA ASP A 6 -19.66 20.16 8.10
C ASP A 6 -18.59 19.16 7.59
N GLU A 7 -17.86 18.51 8.50
CA GLU A 7 -16.90 17.45 8.18
C GLU A 7 -17.56 16.24 7.51
N HIS A 8 -18.76 15.87 7.96
CA HIS A 8 -19.51 14.76 7.38
C HIS A 8 -19.96 15.05 5.95
N LEU A 9 -20.46 16.27 5.68
CA LEU A 9 -20.86 16.70 4.34
C LEU A 9 -19.68 16.72 3.36
N ILE A 10 -18.50 17.15 3.82
CA ILE A 10 -17.26 17.13 3.02
C ILE A 10 -16.87 15.69 2.68
N THR A 11 -17.01 14.77 3.64
CA THR A 11 -16.70 13.35 3.44
C THR A 11 -17.60 12.73 2.37
N ILE A 12 -18.92 12.92 2.48
CA ILE A 12 -19.89 12.46 1.48
C ILE A 12 -19.54 13.00 0.09
N ARG A 13 -19.20 14.29 -0.01
CA ARG A 13 -18.81 14.90 -1.29
C ARG A 13 -17.57 14.22 -1.86
N ARG A 14 -16.52 14.01 -1.06
CA ARG A 14 -15.27 13.36 -1.48
C ARG A 14 -15.50 11.93 -1.92
N ASP A 15 -16.36 11.19 -1.23
CA ASP A 15 -16.73 9.83 -1.61
C ASP A 15 -17.47 9.81 -2.96
N LYS A 16 -18.40 10.75 -3.18
CA LYS A 16 -19.08 10.87 -4.47
C LYS A 16 -18.14 11.28 -5.60
N VAL A 17 -17.20 12.18 -5.35
CA VAL A 17 -16.15 12.55 -6.31
C VAL A 17 -15.27 11.35 -6.64
N ARG A 18 -14.89 10.54 -5.64
CA ARG A 18 -14.11 9.32 -5.85
C ARG A 18 -14.84 8.32 -6.74
N GLU A 19 -16.13 8.11 -6.49
CA GLU A 19 -17.00 7.22 -7.28
C GLU A 19 -17.06 7.66 -8.75
N LEU A 20 -17.35 8.94 -9.02
CA LEU A 20 -17.47 9.46 -10.39
C LEU A 20 -16.14 9.39 -11.15
N LEU A 21 -15.02 9.65 -10.47
CA LEU A 21 -13.68 9.49 -11.07
C LEU A 21 -13.38 8.04 -11.42
N ALA A 22 -13.80 7.08 -10.59
CA ALA A 22 -13.63 5.66 -10.88
C ALA A 22 -14.46 5.20 -12.08
N GLN A 23 -15.60 5.86 -12.34
CA GLN A 23 -16.42 5.64 -13.53
C GLN A 23 -15.82 6.27 -14.81
N GLY A 24 -14.73 7.03 -14.70
CA GLY A 24 -14.05 7.68 -15.82
C GLY A 24 -14.61 9.07 -16.16
N GLU A 25 -15.45 9.65 -15.31
CA GLU A 25 -16.01 10.98 -15.55
C GLU A 25 -14.93 12.06 -15.57
N SER A 26 -15.06 13.00 -16.52
CA SER A 26 -14.17 14.16 -16.57
C SER A 26 -14.42 15.10 -15.39
N LYS A 27 -13.39 15.85 -14.97
CA LYS A 27 -13.52 16.83 -13.88
C LYS A 27 -14.66 17.83 -14.10
N SER A 28 -14.87 18.25 -15.35
CA SER A 28 -15.97 19.15 -15.73
C SER A 28 -17.34 18.52 -15.53
N SER A 29 -17.48 17.23 -15.88
CA SER A 29 -18.70 16.44 -15.63
C SER A 29 -18.96 16.29 -14.14
N VAL A 30 -17.92 15.94 -13.37
CA VAL A 30 -17.98 15.83 -11.91
C VAL A 30 -18.45 17.14 -11.27
N CYS A 31 -17.93 18.30 -11.70
CA CYS A 31 -18.38 19.61 -11.19
C CYS A 31 -19.88 19.85 -11.43
N ARG A 32 -20.38 19.47 -12.62
CA ARG A 32 -21.81 19.59 -12.97
C ARG A 32 -22.67 18.66 -12.13
N ILE A 33 -22.28 17.40 -11.96
CA ILE A 33 -23.03 16.39 -11.21
C ILE A 33 -23.07 16.74 -9.72
N THR A 34 -21.95 17.18 -9.16
CA THR A 34 -21.81 17.50 -7.73
C THR A 34 -22.17 18.94 -7.38
N ASN A 35 -22.56 19.75 -8.38
CA ASN A 35 -22.85 21.18 -8.27
C ASN A 35 -21.80 21.95 -7.44
N THR A 36 -20.53 21.62 -7.64
CA THR A 36 -19.41 22.13 -6.86
C THR A 36 -18.39 22.81 -7.78
N SER A 37 -17.74 23.87 -7.30
CA SER A 37 -16.73 24.59 -8.08
C SER A 37 -15.52 23.70 -8.40
N ILE A 38 -14.91 23.95 -9.56
CA ILE A 38 -13.75 23.19 -10.02
C ILE A 38 -12.55 23.28 -9.06
N THR A 39 -12.39 24.41 -8.39
CA THR A 39 -11.34 24.61 -7.38
C THR A 39 -11.52 23.68 -6.19
N THR A 40 -12.75 23.54 -5.70
CA THR A 40 -13.08 22.64 -4.59
C THR A 40 -12.91 21.18 -5.00
N ILE A 41 -13.37 20.80 -6.20
CA ILE A 41 -13.14 19.46 -6.75
C ILE A 41 -11.65 19.14 -6.87
N ASN A 42 -10.82 20.08 -7.36
CA ASN A 42 -9.38 19.86 -7.43
C ASN A 42 -8.75 19.62 -6.04
N ARG A 43 -9.18 20.37 -5.01
CA ARG A 43 -8.73 20.13 -3.63
C ARG A 43 -9.15 18.76 -3.12
N ASP A 44 -10.38 18.35 -3.39
CA ASP A 44 -10.87 17.02 -3.02
C ASP A 44 -10.09 15.91 -3.74
N ILE A 45 -9.74 16.09 -5.02
CA ILE A 45 -8.91 15.14 -5.77
C ILE A 45 -7.50 15.01 -5.16
N VAL A 46 -6.88 16.13 -4.79
CA VAL A 46 -5.58 16.11 -4.12
C VAL A 46 -5.69 15.35 -2.79
N TRP A 47 -6.72 15.66 -2.00
CA TRP A 47 -6.96 14.98 -0.73
C TRP A 47 -7.21 13.48 -0.91
N ILE A 48 -8.01 13.05 -1.90
CA ILE A 48 -8.27 11.64 -2.20
C ILE A 48 -6.97 10.91 -2.56
N LYS A 49 -6.09 11.55 -3.34
CA LYS A 49 -4.78 10.99 -3.70
C LYS A 49 -3.85 10.88 -2.50
N GLU A 50 -3.85 11.87 -1.61
CA GLU A 50 -3.10 11.85 -0.35
C GLU A 50 -3.60 10.74 0.57
N GLN A 51 -4.91 10.66 0.78
CA GLN A 51 -5.55 9.60 1.55
C GLN A 51 -5.19 8.21 0.99
N ALA A 52 -5.21 8.03 -0.33
CA ALA A 52 -4.80 6.77 -0.95
C ALA A 52 -3.33 6.43 -0.67
N ARG A 53 -2.42 7.42 -0.77
CA ARG A 53 -1.01 7.25 -0.45
C ARG A 53 -0.80 6.86 1.01
N ASP A 54 -1.50 7.52 1.93
CA ASP A 54 -1.35 7.26 3.37
C ASP A 54 -1.96 5.91 3.76
N ASN A 55 -3.06 5.52 3.13
CA ASN A 55 -3.61 4.17 3.29
C ASN A 55 -2.61 3.09 2.82
N ILE A 56 -1.92 3.31 1.70
CA ILE A 56 -0.89 2.38 1.20
C ILE A 56 0.28 2.30 2.17
N LYS A 57 0.78 3.44 2.68
CA LYS A 57 1.86 3.45 3.67
C LYS A 57 1.47 2.68 4.93
N ARG A 58 0.31 2.99 5.51
CA ARG A 58 -0.20 2.27 6.69
C ARG A 58 -0.33 0.78 6.43
N TYR A 59 -0.84 0.40 5.26
CA TYR A 59 -0.91 -1.01 4.88
C TYR A 59 0.48 -1.65 4.81
N ALA A 60 1.45 -0.98 4.18
CA ALA A 60 2.81 -1.50 4.05
C ALA A 60 3.55 -1.61 5.40
N ASP A 61 3.37 -0.64 6.29
CA ASP A 61 4.12 -0.55 7.54
C ASP A 61 3.50 -1.41 8.66
N GLU A 62 2.17 -1.44 8.78
CA GLU A 62 1.48 -2.04 9.92
C GLU A 62 0.84 -3.40 9.57
N ILE A 63 0.12 -3.46 8.45
CA ILE A 63 -0.77 -4.60 8.14
C ILE A 63 -0.02 -5.69 7.37
N PHE A 64 0.81 -5.29 6.42
CA PHE A 64 1.52 -6.22 5.53
C PHE A 64 2.47 -7.16 6.31
N PRO A 65 3.28 -6.70 7.27
CA PRO A 65 4.16 -7.59 8.04
C PRO A 65 3.38 -8.64 8.84
N GLU A 66 2.25 -8.25 9.44
CA GLU A 66 1.40 -9.17 10.20
C GLU A 66 0.78 -10.23 9.29
N GLN A 67 0.17 -9.81 8.17
CA GLN A 67 -0.41 -10.73 7.18
C GLN A 67 0.65 -11.67 6.60
N TYR A 68 1.84 -11.15 6.32
CA TYR A 68 2.97 -11.93 5.84
C TYR A 68 3.35 -13.04 6.82
N GLN A 69 3.45 -12.71 8.12
CA GLN A 69 3.75 -13.69 9.15
C GLN A 69 2.64 -14.76 9.27
N GLN A 70 1.37 -14.34 9.27
CA GLN A 70 0.24 -15.27 9.29
C GLN A 70 0.27 -16.24 8.11
N CYS A 71 0.62 -15.77 6.91
CA CYS A 71 0.78 -16.63 5.74
C CYS A 71 1.91 -17.65 5.92
N LEU A 72 3.05 -17.27 6.49
CA LEU A 72 4.15 -18.19 6.77
C LEU A 72 3.76 -19.27 7.79
N ASP A 73 3.05 -18.90 8.84
CA ASP A 73 2.58 -19.82 9.88
C ASP A 73 1.55 -20.81 9.34
N LEU A 74 0.63 -20.33 8.50
CA LEU A 74 -0.34 -21.17 7.83
C LEU A 74 0.34 -22.14 6.85
N LEU A 75 1.30 -21.66 6.04
CA LEU A 75 2.09 -22.51 5.15
C LEU A 75 2.85 -23.59 5.92
N ALA A 76 3.42 -23.27 7.07
CA ALA A 76 4.10 -24.25 7.93
C ALA A 76 3.13 -25.33 8.42
N THR A 77 1.92 -24.92 8.82
CA THR A 77 0.87 -25.84 9.27
C THR A 77 0.44 -26.77 8.13
N VAL A 78 0.11 -26.23 6.96
CA VAL A 78 -0.28 -27.02 5.77
C VAL A 78 0.84 -27.98 5.36
N THR A 79 2.08 -27.51 5.34
CA THR A 79 3.25 -28.35 5.02
C THR A 79 3.37 -29.51 5.99
N ARG A 80 3.16 -29.28 7.28
CA ARG A 80 3.22 -30.32 8.32
C ARG A 80 2.10 -31.35 8.12
N GLU A 81 0.87 -30.92 7.93
CA GLU A 81 -0.25 -31.84 7.72
C GLU A 81 -0.09 -32.64 6.42
N ALA A 82 0.34 -32.01 5.33
CA ALA A 82 0.62 -32.71 4.07
C ALA A 82 1.77 -33.72 4.24
N SER A 83 2.81 -33.38 5.01
CA SER A 83 3.89 -34.33 5.34
C SER A 83 3.37 -35.51 6.15
N ASN A 84 2.54 -35.26 7.17
CA ASN A 84 1.91 -36.32 7.96
C ASN A 84 1.06 -37.26 7.09
N THR A 85 0.28 -36.71 6.16
CA THR A 85 -0.50 -37.50 5.19
C THR A 85 0.43 -38.33 4.30
N ALA A 86 1.53 -37.77 3.81
CA ALA A 86 2.51 -38.51 3.03
C ALA A 86 3.15 -39.69 3.80
N PHE A 87 3.36 -39.55 5.11
CA PHE A 87 3.93 -40.62 5.94
C PHE A 87 2.91 -41.68 6.36
N THR A 88 1.66 -41.30 6.58
CA THR A 88 0.61 -42.18 7.10
C THR A 88 -0.23 -42.85 6.01
N ALA A 89 -0.30 -42.27 4.81
CA ALA A 89 -1.04 -42.84 3.69
C ALA A 89 -0.51 -44.23 3.32
N ARG A 90 -1.42 -45.13 2.94
CA ARG A 90 -1.08 -46.49 2.49
C ARG A 90 -0.94 -46.56 0.97
N ASP A 91 -1.70 -45.75 0.24
CA ASP A 91 -1.64 -45.66 -1.21
C ASP A 91 -0.49 -44.76 -1.66
N ASN A 92 0.35 -45.28 -2.56
CA ASN A 92 1.43 -44.52 -3.17
C ASN A 92 0.94 -43.30 -3.94
N ARG A 93 -0.28 -43.34 -4.52
CA ARG A 93 -0.85 -42.19 -5.22
C ARG A 93 -1.16 -41.04 -4.27
N GLU A 94 -1.72 -41.36 -3.11
CA GLU A 94 -2.01 -40.39 -2.05
C GLU A 94 -0.72 -39.82 -1.45
N LYS A 95 0.31 -40.67 -1.25
CA LYS A 95 1.65 -40.20 -0.86
C LYS A 95 2.26 -39.22 -1.85
N ILE A 96 2.24 -39.56 -3.13
CA ILE A 96 2.81 -38.71 -4.19
C ILE A 96 2.06 -37.38 -4.25
N SER A 97 0.73 -37.40 -4.13
CA SER A 97 -0.10 -36.18 -4.08
C SER A 97 0.28 -35.29 -2.90
N ALA A 98 0.39 -35.88 -1.71
CA ALA A 98 0.77 -35.15 -0.49
C ALA A 98 2.20 -34.57 -0.57
N LEU A 99 3.17 -35.33 -1.11
CA LEU A 99 4.53 -34.85 -1.36
C LEU A 99 4.58 -33.74 -2.41
N SER A 100 3.73 -33.80 -3.44
CA SER A 100 3.60 -32.73 -4.43
C SER A 100 3.11 -31.44 -3.76
N LEU A 101 2.10 -31.54 -2.90
CA LEU A 101 1.61 -30.38 -2.14
C LEU A 101 2.69 -29.80 -1.22
N VAL A 102 3.47 -30.64 -0.55
CA VAL A 102 4.63 -30.19 0.26
C VAL A 102 5.64 -29.42 -0.60
N LYS A 103 6.00 -29.94 -1.78
CA LYS A 103 6.90 -29.26 -2.72
C LYS A 103 6.37 -27.89 -3.13
N ASP A 104 5.07 -27.78 -3.42
CA ASP A 104 4.43 -26.53 -3.81
C ASP A 104 4.43 -25.52 -2.64
N CYS A 105 4.11 -25.95 -1.42
CA CYS A 105 4.21 -25.10 -0.22
C CYS A 105 5.64 -24.62 0.04
N VAL A 106 6.65 -25.47 -0.14
CA VAL A 106 8.07 -25.09 0.00
C VAL A 106 8.48 -24.08 -1.07
N SER A 107 8.00 -24.25 -2.31
CA SER A 107 8.27 -23.31 -3.40
C SER A 107 7.63 -21.94 -3.11
N LEU A 108 6.36 -21.91 -2.71
CA LEU A 108 5.67 -20.68 -2.30
C LEU A 108 6.34 -19.98 -1.12
N LYS A 109 6.84 -20.75 -0.15
CA LYS A 109 7.60 -20.22 0.98
C LYS A 109 8.92 -19.59 0.52
N ALA A 110 9.63 -20.22 -0.41
CA ALA A 110 10.86 -19.67 -0.98
C ALA A 110 10.59 -18.34 -1.71
N ASP A 111 9.51 -18.26 -2.49
CA ASP A 111 9.10 -17.03 -3.18
C ASP A 111 8.78 -15.91 -2.18
N LEU A 112 8.01 -16.21 -1.13
CA LEU A 112 7.69 -15.25 -0.07
C LEU A 112 8.94 -14.72 0.63
N LEU A 113 9.91 -15.59 0.96
CA LEU A 113 11.15 -15.20 1.63
C LEU A 113 12.09 -14.43 0.70
N SER A 114 12.07 -14.71 -0.60
CA SER A 114 12.85 -13.98 -1.60
C SER A 114 12.38 -12.52 -1.75
N ASN A 115 11.09 -12.27 -1.54
CA ASN A 115 10.47 -10.95 -1.66
C ASN A 115 10.73 -10.03 -0.44
N VAL A 116 10.97 -10.57 0.76
CA VAL A 116 11.29 -9.74 1.95
C VAL A 116 12.58 -8.95 1.75
N ASN A 117 13.59 -9.56 1.13
CA ASN A 117 14.81 -8.86 0.74
C ASN A 117 14.57 -7.71 -0.27
N LEU A 118 13.47 -7.79 -1.02
CA LEU A 118 13.06 -6.76 -1.97
C LEU A 118 12.29 -5.65 -1.26
N VAL A 119 11.46 -5.98 -0.27
CA VAL A 119 10.75 -5.01 0.59
C VAL A 119 11.76 -4.22 1.41
N ASP A 120 12.72 -4.86 2.09
CA ASP A 120 13.77 -4.17 2.86
C ASP A 120 14.63 -3.26 1.98
N ARG A 121 15.01 -3.72 0.78
CA ARG A 121 15.72 -2.88 -0.19
C ARG A 121 14.87 -1.72 -0.69
N THR A 122 13.57 -1.94 -0.89
CA THR A 122 12.65 -0.89 -1.34
C THR A 122 12.44 0.15 -0.24
N ILE A 123 12.29 -0.27 1.02
CA ILE A 123 12.22 0.61 2.19
C ILE A 123 13.52 1.41 2.31
N ALA A 124 14.69 0.75 2.29
CA ALA A 124 15.99 1.42 2.36
C ALA A 124 16.20 2.41 1.20
N TYR A 125 15.75 2.07 -0.01
CA TYR A 125 15.78 2.96 -1.18
C TYR A 125 14.87 4.17 -1.00
N VAL A 126 13.63 3.97 -0.55
CA VAL A 126 12.66 5.06 -0.29
C VAL A 126 13.13 5.97 0.84
N GLU A 127 13.69 5.43 1.92
CA GLU A 127 14.31 6.22 2.98
C GLU A 127 15.53 7.01 2.49
N GLY A 128 16.35 6.40 1.63
CA GLY A 128 17.47 7.05 0.96
C GLY A 128 17.03 8.24 0.10
N LEU A 129 15.95 8.08 -0.68
CA LEU A 129 15.37 9.17 -1.46
C LEU A 129 14.78 10.28 -0.58
N ARG A 130 14.09 9.93 0.53
CA ARG A 130 13.58 10.91 1.51
C ARG A 130 14.70 11.76 2.13
N LYS A 131 15.85 11.15 2.41
CA LYS A 131 17.03 11.84 2.94
C LYS A 131 17.70 12.73 1.89
N LYS A 132 17.68 12.35 0.61
CA LYS A 132 18.18 13.17 -0.50
C LYS A 132 17.32 14.41 -0.73
N ASN A 133 15.99 14.25 -0.85
CA ASN A 133 15.09 15.40 -1.05
C ASN A 133 15.18 16.43 0.08
N LYS A 134 15.31 16.00 1.34
CA LYS A 134 15.54 16.91 2.48
C LYS A 134 16.87 17.68 2.42
N LYS A 135 17.89 17.15 1.74
CA LYS A 135 19.18 17.84 1.57
C LYS A 135 19.14 18.86 0.44
N ASP A 136 18.33 18.63 -0.58
CA ASP A 136 18.19 19.54 -1.71
C ASP A 136 17.29 20.74 -1.35
N ASP A 137 16.26 20.54 -0.51
CA ASP A 137 15.47 21.64 0.06
C ASP A 137 16.32 22.57 0.96
N ASN A 138 17.17 22.00 1.83
CA ASN A 138 18.07 22.79 2.70
C ASN A 138 19.20 23.52 1.96
N LYS A 139 19.62 23.06 0.78
CA LYS A 139 20.62 23.77 -0.03
C LYS A 139 20.04 24.98 -0.74
N THR A 140 18.78 24.88 -1.17
CA THR A 140 18.10 25.97 -1.87
C THR A 140 17.85 27.16 -0.92
N GLU A 141 17.56 26.90 0.36
CA GLU A 141 17.41 27.96 1.38
C GLU A 141 18.76 28.64 1.73
N GLN A 142 19.89 27.91 1.73
CA GLN A 142 21.20 28.50 2.01
C GLN A 142 21.74 29.37 0.87
N GLU A 143 21.45 29.02 -0.40
CA GLU A 143 21.85 29.82 -1.56
C GLU A 143 21.01 31.11 -1.71
N GLU A 144 19.75 31.11 -1.27
CA GLU A 144 18.90 32.31 -1.25
C GLU A 144 19.26 33.31 -0.13
N ASP A 145 19.78 32.84 1.00
CA ASP A 145 20.23 33.69 2.10
C ASP A 145 21.62 34.32 1.84
N GLU A 146 22.54 33.61 1.16
CA GLU A 146 23.84 34.19 0.77
C GLU A 146 23.72 35.29 -0.30
N GLN A 147 22.70 35.23 -1.17
CA GLN A 147 22.45 36.27 -2.18
C GLN A 147 21.78 37.54 -1.62
N LYS A 148 21.15 37.48 -0.45
CA LYS A 148 20.53 38.66 0.21
C LYS A 148 21.49 39.46 1.08
N VAL A 149 22.69 38.96 1.37
CA VAL A 149 23.70 39.66 2.18
C VAL A 149 24.57 40.62 1.35
N PHE A 150 24.51 40.54 0.01
CA PHE A 150 25.31 41.37 -0.91
C PHE A 150 24.49 42.32 -1.80
N ALA A 151 23.20 42.55 -1.49
CA ALA A 151 22.34 43.57 -2.13
C ALA A 151 21.91 44.62 -1.09
#